data_AF-A0A965XWG4-F1
#
_entry.id   AF-A0A965XWG4-F1
#
_cell.length_a   1.000
_cell.length_b   1.000
_cell.length_c   1.000
_cell.angle_alpha   90.00
_cell.angle_beta   90.00
_cell.angle_gamma   90.00
#
_symmetry.space_group_name_H-M   'P 1'
#
loop_
_entity.id
_entity.type
_entity.pdbx_description
1 polymer ?
#
loop_
_entity_poly.entity_id
_entity_poly.type
_entity_poly.pdbx_seq_one_letter_code
_entity_poly.pdbx_strand_id
1 'polypeptide(L)'
;MELYAIRFSLIFQALFFACGEDSLDEISERAAGGAVKLCGYFEGTAHQARKYRDSRPFDRLSGLQKSVILALPETFSTSEGADIAEEEGMNRRTFERFLCDRRFFRQKKHGQYERV
;
A
#
# COMPACT_ATOMS: atom_id res chain seq x y z
N MET A 1 7.18 2.82 -17.29
CA MET A 1 7.54 1.40 -17.47
C MET A 1 8.47 1.22 -18.67
N GLU A 2 8.27 1.98 -19.75
CA GLU A 2 9.17 2.01 -20.92
C GLU A 2 10.65 2.23 -20.59
N LEU A 3 10.97 3.20 -19.71
CA LEU A 3 12.36 3.42 -19.27
C LEU A 3 12.97 2.21 -18.53
N TYR A 4 12.17 1.45 -17.79
CA TYR A 4 12.63 0.24 -17.12
C TYR A 4 12.83 -0.90 -18.11
N ALA A 5 11.97 -1.03 -19.12
CA ALA A 5 12.13 -2.01 -20.18
C ALA A 5 13.46 -1.77 -20.91
N ILE A 6 13.78 -0.54 -21.31
CA ILE A 6 15.05 -0.21 -21.97
C ILE A 6 16.26 -0.59 -21.08
N ARG A 7 16.22 -0.25 -19.79
CA ARG A 7 17.30 -0.60 -18.85
C ARG A 7 17.44 -2.10 -18.65
N PHE A 8 16.32 -2.82 -18.54
CA PHE A 8 16.34 -4.27 -18.42
C PHE A 8 16.83 -4.94 -19.70
N SER A 9 16.55 -4.38 -20.89
CA SER A 9 17.11 -4.89 -22.15
C SER A 9 18.64 -4.83 -22.13
N LEU A 10 19.21 -3.72 -21.67
CA LEU A 10 20.66 -3.58 -21.51
C LEU A 10 21.22 -4.58 -20.48
N ILE A 11 20.54 -4.75 -19.34
CA ILE A 11 20.95 -5.71 -18.30
C ILE A 11 20.90 -7.14 -18.84
N PHE A 12 19.83 -7.51 -19.55
CA PHE A 12 19.72 -8.85 -20.14
C PHE A 12 20.78 -9.09 -21.20
N GLN A 13 21.07 -8.11 -22.07
CA GLN A 13 22.15 -8.24 -23.05
C GLN A 13 23.51 -8.45 -22.37
N ALA A 14 23.80 -7.69 -21.31
CA ALA A 14 25.02 -7.85 -20.53
C ALA A 14 25.11 -9.24 -19.86
N LEU A 15 23.98 -9.76 -19.36
CA LEU A 15 23.92 -11.11 -18.77
C LEU A 15 24.14 -12.20 -19.83
N PHE A 16 23.51 -12.11 -21.00
CA PHE A 16 23.71 -13.07 -22.07
C PHE A 16 25.15 -13.09 -22.57
N PHE A 17 25.76 -11.90 -22.73
CA PHE A 17 27.18 -11.79 -23.05
C PHE A 17 28.06 -12.44 -21.99
N ALA A 18 27.83 -12.16 -20.71
CA ALA A 18 28.61 -12.74 -19.61
C ALA A 18 28.52 -14.28 -19.57
N CYS A 19 27.40 -14.85 -20.04
CA CYS A 19 27.21 -16.29 -20.18
C CYS A 19 27.72 -16.87 -21.51
N GLY A 20 28.26 -16.05 -22.41
CA GLY A 20 28.69 -16.47 -23.75
C GLY A 20 27.54 -16.81 -24.70
N GLU A 21 26.32 -16.35 -24.40
CA GLU A 21 25.11 -16.61 -25.17
C GLU A 21 24.82 -15.55 -26.25
N ASP A 22 25.46 -14.37 -26.17
CA ASP A 22 25.22 -13.24 -27.09
C ASP A 22 26.42 -12.27 -27.12
N SER A 23 26.38 -11.25 -27.97
CA SER A 23 27.38 -10.17 -28.10
C SER A 23 26.97 -8.88 -27.36
N LEU A 24 27.79 -7.83 -27.40
CA LEU A 24 27.45 -6.49 -26.90
C LEU A 24 27.27 -5.44 -28.02
N ASP A 25 27.22 -5.88 -29.27
CA ASP A 25 27.15 -4.98 -30.43
C ASP A 25 25.76 -4.35 -30.58
N GLU A 26 24.73 -5.09 -30.19
CA GLU A 26 23.33 -4.65 -30.22
C GLU A 26 22.50 -5.28 -29.10
N ILE A 27 21.30 -4.75 -28.90
CA ILE A 27 20.28 -5.38 -28.04
C ILE A 27 19.53 -6.41 -28.88
N SER A 28 19.62 -7.69 -28.53
CA SER A 28 18.90 -8.74 -29.22
C SER A 28 17.40 -8.70 -28.90
N GLU A 29 16.60 -9.24 -29.82
CA GLU A 29 15.15 -9.40 -29.61
C GLU A 29 14.84 -10.21 -28.34
N ARG A 30 15.69 -11.20 -28.02
CA ARG A 30 15.59 -12.00 -26.79
C ARG A 30 15.73 -11.12 -25.54
N ALA A 31 16.71 -10.21 -25.52
CA ALA A 31 16.93 -9.30 -24.40
C ALA A 31 15.77 -8.31 -24.25
N ALA A 32 15.32 -7.71 -25.35
CA ALA A 32 14.17 -6.80 -25.36
C ALA A 32 12.86 -7.49 -24.94
N GLY A 33 12.58 -8.68 -25.48
CA GLY A 33 11.40 -9.47 -25.13
C GLY A 33 11.41 -9.94 -23.67
N GLY A 34 12.59 -10.32 -23.16
CA GLY A 34 12.78 -10.64 -21.74
C GLY A 34 12.50 -9.46 -20.83
N ALA A 35 12.99 -8.26 -21.20
CA ALA A 35 12.75 -7.03 -20.47
C ALA A 35 11.26 -6.66 -20.37
N VAL A 36 10.53 -6.73 -21.49
CA VAL A 36 9.08 -6.47 -21.52
C VAL A 36 8.34 -7.45 -20.61
N LYS A 37 8.67 -8.75 -20.68
CA LYS A 37 8.07 -9.77 -19.80
C LYS A 37 8.36 -9.50 -18.33
N LEU A 38 9.59 -9.12 -17.99
CA LEU A 38 9.99 -8.81 -16.62
C LEU A 38 9.25 -7.57 -16.08
N CYS A 39 9.12 -6.52 -16.91
CA CYS A 39 8.30 -5.36 -16.58
C CYS A 39 6.84 -5.76 -16.29
N GLY A 40 6.22 -6.54 -17.17
CA GLY A 40 4.84 -7.02 -16.98
C GLY A 40 4.68 -7.86 -15.72
N TYR A 41 5.66 -8.71 -15.39
CA TYR A 41 5.67 -9.48 -14.15
C TYR A 41 5.67 -8.57 -12.92
N PHE A 42 6.54 -7.56 -12.88
CA PHE A 42 6.59 -6.62 -11.75
C PHE A 42 5.34 -5.75 -11.66
N GLU A 43 4.77 -5.32 -12.78
CA GLU A 43 3.49 -4.61 -12.78
C GLU A 43 2.36 -5.46 -12.19
N GLY A 44 2.23 -6.71 -12.65
CA GLY A 44 1.24 -7.65 -12.16
C GLY A 44 1.43 -7.93 -10.67
N THR A 45 2.67 -8.15 -10.23
CA THR A 45 3.00 -8.37 -8.82
C THR A 45 2.67 -7.14 -7.98
N ALA A 46 3.01 -5.94 -8.44
CA ALA A 46 2.68 -4.69 -7.74
C ALA A 46 1.17 -4.48 -7.67
N HIS A 47 0.42 -4.85 -8.70
CA HIS A 47 -1.05 -4.82 -8.68
C HIS A 47 -1.61 -5.77 -7.62
N GLN A 48 -1.15 -7.03 -7.58
CA GLN A 48 -1.59 -7.98 -6.57
C GLN A 48 -1.21 -7.55 -5.15
N ALA A 49 -0.01 -7.02 -4.95
CA ALA A 49 0.43 -6.49 -3.66
C ALA A 49 -0.44 -5.31 -3.20
N ARG A 50 -0.82 -4.40 -4.12
CA ARG A 50 -1.78 -3.32 -3.83
C ARG A 50 -3.15 -3.87 -3.46
N LYS A 51 -3.69 -4.80 -4.25
CA LYS A 51 -5.00 -5.43 -3.97
C LYS A 51 -5.01 -6.12 -2.60
N TYR A 52 -3.96 -6.89 -2.29
CA TYR A 52 -3.81 -7.55 -0.99
C TYR A 52 -3.77 -6.52 0.15
N ARG A 53 -2.97 -5.46 -0.02
CA ARG A 53 -2.86 -4.37 0.95
C ARG A 53 -4.17 -3.61 1.15
N ASP A 54 -4.93 -3.37 0.09
CA ASP A 54 -6.20 -2.65 0.16
C ASP A 54 -7.32 -3.54 0.73
N SER A 55 -7.20 -4.87 0.62
CA SER A 55 -8.12 -5.82 1.28
C SER A 55 -7.95 -5.90 2.80
N ARG A 56 -6.85 -5.35 3.36
CA ARG A 56 -6.53 -5.38 4.79
C ARG A 56 -6.20 -3.97 5.30
N PRO A 57 -7.18 -3.04 5.29
CA PRO A 57 -6.92 -1.66 5.68
C PRO A 57 -6.45 -1.57 7.14
N PHE A 58 -6.97 -2.42 8.03
CA PHE A 58 -6.63 -2.44 9.46
C PHE A 58 -5.13 -2.69 9.70
N ASP A 59 -4.49 -3.57 8.92
CA ASP A 59 -3.08 -3.90 9.09
C ASP A 59 -2.15 -2.70 8.93
N ARG A 60 -2.59 -1.68 8.18
CA ARG A 60 -1.84 -0.45 7.88
C ARG A 60 -1.92 0.61 8.96
N LEU A 61 -2.83 0.45 9.92
CA LEU A 61 -2.94 1.37 11.04
C LEU A 61 -1.69 1.29 11.91
N SER A 62 -1.28 2.43 12.46
CA SER A 62 -0.25 2.44 13.49
C SER A 62 -0.70 1.64 14.72
N GLY A 63 0.23 1.22 15.57
CA GLY A 63 -0.10 0.52 16.81
C GLY A 63 -1.12 1.29 17.65
N LEU A 64 -0.93 2.60 17.78
CA LEU A 64 -1.85 3.51 18.48
C LEU A 64 -3.24 3.59 17.82
N GLN A 65 -3.31 3.63 16.49
CA GLN A 65 -4.61 3.63 15.79
C GLN A 65 -5.36 2.32 15.97
N LYS A 66 -4.64 1.18 15.99
CA LYS A 66 -5.21 -0.14 16.25
C LYS A 66 -5.76 -0.21 17.67
N SER A 67 -5.01 0.26 18.66
CA SER A 67 -5.44 0.21 20.06
C SER A 67 -6.70 1.04 20.29
N VAL A 68 -6.74 2.28 19.77
CA VAL A 68 -7.94 3.13 19.79
C VAL A 68 -9.14 2.44 19.13
N ILE A 69 -8.98 1.87 17.93
CA ILE A 69 -10.10 1.19 17.26
C ILE A 69 -10.62 -0.02 18.06
N LEU A 70 -9.73 -0.77 18.72
CA LEU A 70 -10.12 -1.91 19.54
C LEU A 70 -10.80 -1.48 20.86
N ALA A 71 -10.46 -0.31 21.39
CA ALA A 71 -11.05 0.25 22.61
C ALA A 71 -12.42 0.92 22.36
N LEU A 72 -12.68 1.42 21.15
CA LEU A 72 -13.95 2.08 20.82
C LEU A 72 -15.14 1.10 20.80
N PRO A 73 -16.30 1.47 21.38
CA PRO A 73 -17.53 0.71 21.20
C PRO A 73 -18.01 0.79 19.75
N GLU A 74 -18.97 -0.07 19.39
CA GLU A 74 -19.51 -0.14 18.02
C GLU A 74 -20.10 1.20 17.57
N THR A 75 -20.77 1.92 18.47
CA THR A 75 -21.28 3.28 18.26
C THR A 75 -20.83 4.19 19.39
N PHE A 76 -20.39 5.40 19.06
CA PHE A 76 -19.89 6.36 20.04
C PHE A 76 -20.14 7.81 19.61
N SER A 77 -20.14 8.71 20.59
CA SER A 77 -20.10 10.17 20.34
C SER A 77 -18.68 10.67 20.10
N THR A 78 -18.50 11.82 19.42
CA THR A 78 -17.15 12.41 19.24
C THR A 78 -16.45 12.66 20.57
N SER A 79 -17.18 13.09 21.61
CA SER A 79 -16.62 13.32 22.93
C SER A 79 -16.13 12.02 23.56
N GLU A 80 -16.99 11.00 23.62
CA GLU A 80 -16.67 9.69 24.18
C GLU A 80 -15.49 9.04 23.47
N GLY A 81 -15.49 9.05 22.13
CA GLY A 81 -14.39 8.49 21.37
C GLY A 81 -13.07 9.24 21.58
N ALA A 82 -13.12 10.55 21.78
CA ALA A 82 -11.92 11.34 22.07
C ALA A 82 -11.38 11.06 23.48
N ASP A 83 -12.25 10.83 24.46
CA ASP A 83 -11.85 10.48 25.83
C ASP A 83 -11.18 9.10 25.85
N ILE A 84 -11.77 8.10 25.16
CA ILE A 84 -11.17 6.77 24.96
C ILE A 84 -9.83 6.87 24.21
N ALA A 85 -9.76 7.71 23.18
CA ALA A 85 -8.52 7.90 22.43
C ALA A 85 -7.42 8.50 23.30
N GLU A 86 -7.75 9.42 24.21
CA GLU A 86 -6.79 10.00 25.15
C GLU A 86 -6.28 8.98 26.17
N GLU A 87 -7.13 8.06 26.65
CA GLU A 87 -6.71 6.93 27.51
C GLU A 87 -5.68 6.02 26.82
N GLU A 88 -5.84 5.83 25.51
CA GLU A 88 -4.90 5.08 24.65
C GLU A 88 -3.65 5.89 24.25
N GLY A 89 -3.59 7.18 24.59
CA GLY A 89 -2.46 8.07 24.29
C GLY A 89 -2.56 8.83 22.95
N MET A 90 -3.73 8.85 22.32
CA MET A 90 -4.04 9.64 21.13
C MET A 90 -4.82 10.91 21.49
N ASN A 91 -4.20 12.08 21.35
CA ASN A 91 -4.89 13.35 21.64
C ASN A 91 -6.13 13.58 20.75
N ARG A 92 -7.10 14.34 21.28
CA ARG A 92 -8.36 14.71 20.62
C ARG A 92 -8.21 15.17 19.17
N ARG A 93 -7.29 16.11 18.87
CA ARG A 93 -7.11 16.63 17.50
C ARG A 93 -6.69 15.53 16.52
N THR A 94 -5.83 14.62 16.97
CA THR A 94 -5.37 13.48 16.17
C THR A 94 -6.50 12.48 15.96
N PHE A 95 -7.29 12.23 17.00
CA PHE A 95 -8.47 11.40 16.93
C PHE A 95 -9.54 11.95 15.99
N GLU A 96 -9.87 13.23 16.07
CA GLU A 96 -10.82 13.88 15.16
C GLU A 96 -10.39 13.79 13.69
N ARG A 97 -9.08 13.94 13.42
CA ARG A 97 -8.54 13.69 12.08
C ARG A 97 -8.68 12.22 11.68
N PHE A 98 -8.53 11.30 12.62
CA PHE A 98 -8.66 9.87 12.36
C PHE A 98 -10.12 9.47 12.06
N LEU A 99 -11.11 10.10 12.70
CA LEU A 99 -12.54 9.89 12.41
C LEU A 99 -12.96 10.21 10.97
N CYS A 100 -12.15 10.97 10.23
CA CYS A 100 -12.36 11.22 8.81
C CYS A 100 -12.08 9.98 7.94
N ASP A 101 -11.42 8.93 8.47
CA ASP A 101 -11.12 7.71 7.72
C ASP A 101 -12.35 6.81 7.57
N ARG A 102 -13.03 6.95 6.42
CA ARG A 102 -14.25 6.20 6.08
C ARG A 102 -14.06 4.69 5.93
N ARG A 103 -12.83 4.19 5.94
CA ARG A 103 -12.54 2.76 5.98
C ARG A 103 -12.84 2.12 7.33
N PHE A 104 -12.85 2.93 8.40
CA PHE A 104 -13.03 2.46 9.78
C PHE A 104 -14.19 3.15 10.51
N PHE A 105 -14.63 4.32 10.03
CA PHE A 105 -15.64 5.12 10.71
C PHE A 105 -16.75 5.58 9.77
N ARG A 106 -17.99 5.30 10.17
CA ARG A 106 -19.20 5.80 9.51
C ARG A 106 -19.85 6.84 10.40
N GLN A 107 -20.04 8.05 9.87
CA GLN A 107 -20.79 9.09 10.58
C GLN A 107 -22.29 8.84 10.41
N LYS A 108 -23.00 8.58 11.51
CA LYS A 108 -24.46 8.36 11.50
C LYS A 108 -25.22 9.68 11.48
N LYS A 109 -24.77 10.63 12.29
CA LYS A 109 -25.32 11.98 12.46
C LYS A 109 -24.23 12.89 13.03
N HIS A 110 -24.50 14.19 13.13
CA HIS A 110 -23.52 15.13 13.67
C HIS A 110 -23.06 14.68 15.07
N GLY A 111 -21.75 14.58 15.26
CA GLY A 111 -21.14 14.14 16.52
C GLY A 111 -21.28 12.67 16.89
N GLN A 112 -21.77 11.80 15.98
CA GLN A 112 -22.06 10.39 16.27
C GLN A 112 -21.53 9.48 15.17
N TYR A 113 -20.76 8.48 15.59
CA TYR A 113 -20.00 7.59 14.71
C TYR A 113 -20.26 6.12 15.03
N GLU A 114 -20.04 5.28 14.03
CA GLU A 114 -20.06 3.83 14.12
C GLU A 114 -18.71 3.30 13.59
N ARG A 115 -18.15 2.31 14.29
CA ARG A 115 -16.95 1.59 13.88
C ARG A 115 -17.32 0.54 12.82
N VAL A 116 -16.57 0.52 11.71
CA VAL A 116 -16.75 -0.40 10.56
C VAL A 116 -15.78 -1.56 10.63
#